data_AF-A0A2J6Q3Q0-F1
#
_entry.id   AF-A0A2J6Q3Q0-F1
#
_cell.length_a   1.000
_cell.length_b   1.000
_cell.length_c   1.000
_cell.angle_alpha   90.00
_cell.angle_beta   90.00
_cell.angle_gamma   90.00
#
_symmetry.space_group_name_H-M   'P 1'
#
loop_
_entity.id
_entity.type
_entity.pdbx_description
1 polymer ?
#
loop_
_entity_poly.entity_id
_entity_poly.type
_entity_poly.pdbx_seq_one_letter_code
_entity_poly.pdbx_strand_id
1 'polypeptide(L)'
;MPGLPAPPLLNTLTDRSTTNTTKALQVICAFPLSGQYGPGSRFLYYAFVATSVFRKREWVKTACFAATMLFPAVAALHGIVLAAVNVKGAVDMDIYGAFQICAIGLVAAPITILLHPAYFHDLGRKTIFLWTYFILAGLVCLSVEFHRETAVPCTSDDFGNPISPIVGMFPYGNATCGLTCSVNDGPYSPIRSGSTNNIYVVPAPSTFTSRSAILVAVASCGPAAIMIFVMFNGISIFEEDGKTRIEDRGEEGPPAQVTEDSSSTASRGNVKIITLIRRVPKTWRYLPFIGTALNILIAGEINFFSPQIRYQNEPMSSIGEWAPIIGTGFALLVAFVQGRLDEDRPTSSSSGTEHRADITTDQHRSSRLRPTDQQSNRPEDPNIDNRPMPGKRASSLPNLTRTN
;
A
#
# COMPACT_ATOMS: atom_id res chain seq x y z
N MET A 1 -40.12 -21.32 28.74
CA MET A 1 -39.68 -20.60 27.52
C MET A 1 -39.53 -21.64 26.41
N PRO A 2 -40.11 -21.45 25.21
CA PRO A 2 -39.92 -22.37 24.09
C PRO A 2 -38.50 -22.26 23.52
N GLY A 3 -37.92 -23.37 23.06
CA GLY A 3 -36.64 -23.37 22.34
C GLY A 3 -36.82 -22.96 20.88
N LEU A 4 -35.85 -22.21 20.34
CA LEU A 4 -35.78 -21.87 18.92
C LEU A 4 -35.32 -23.09 18.09
N PRO A 5 -35.98 -23.44 16.99
CA PRO A 5 -35.50 -24.46 16.06
C PRO A 5 -34.32 -23.91 15.22
N ALA A 6 -33.30 -24.74 15.01
CA ALA A 6 -32.20 -24.40 14.11
C ALA A 6 -32.64 -24.51 12.63
N PRO A 7 -32.20 -23.61 11.73
CA PRO A 7 -32.54 -23.69 10.32
C PRO A 7 -31.82 -24.87 9.62
N PRO A 8 -32.47 -25.59 8.70
CA PRO A 8 -31.87 -26.73 8.03
C PRO A 8 -30.85 -26.31 6.96
N LEU A 9 -29.57 -26.61 7.20
CA LEU A 9 -28.45 -26.46 6.26
C LEU A 9 -28.69 -27.10 4.87
N LEU A 10 -29.63 -28.04 4.77
CA LEU A 10 -29.91 -28.82 3.58
C LEU A 10 -30.45 -27.95 2.42
N ASN A 11 -31.26 -26.93 2.70
CA ASN A 11 -31.82 -26.06 1.65
C ASN A 11 -30.73 -25.26 0.91
N THR A 12 -29.61 -24.96 1.56
CA THR A 12 -28.44 -24.29 0.95
C THR A 12 -27.61 -25.22 0.06
N LEU A 13 -27.89 -26.54 0.08
CA LEU A 13 -27.24 -27.54 -0.78
C LEU A 13 -28.13 -28.00 -1.95
N THR A 14 -29.46 -27.91 -1.80
CA THR A 14 -30.41 -28.26 -2.88
C THR A 14 -30.29 -27.35 -4.11
N ASP A 15 -29.85 -26.10 -3.91
CA ASP A 15 -29.64 -25.07 -4.95
C ASP A 15 -28.59 -25.46 -6.02
N ARG A 16 -27.89 -26.60 -5.83
CA ARG A 16 -26.86 -27.12 -6.73
C ARG A 16 -27.33 -28.22 -7.68
N SER A 17 -28.64 -28.56 -7.72
CA SER A 17 -29.13 -29.72 -8.49
C SER A 17 -30.42 -29.49 -9.31
N THR A 18 -30.66 -28.28 -9.81
CA THR A 18 -31.83 -28.02 -10.67
C THR A 18 -31.53 -27.12 -11.88
N THR A 19 -30.78 -27.66 -12.85
CA THR A 19 -31.09 -27.63 -14.31
C THR A 19 -29.85 -28.00 -15.13
N ASN A 20 -30.04 -28.83 -16.16
CA ASN A 20 -29.12 -28.88 -17.30
C ASN A 20 -29.46 -27.73 -18.29
N THR A 21 -29.37 -26.49 -17.79
CA THR A 21 -29.25 -25.33 -18.67
C THR A 21 -27.86 -25.37 -19.32
N THR A 22 -27.78 -25.03 -20.61
CA THR A 22 -26.49 -24.70 -21.23
C THR A 22 -25.88 -23.57 -20.42
N LYS A 23 -24.68 -23.79 -19.85
CA LYS A 23 -24.06 -22.85 -18.91
C LYS A 23 -23.71 -21.55 -19.63
N ALA A 24 -24.62 -20.58 -19.55
CA ALA A 24 -24.48 -19.26 -20.12
C ALA A 24 -23.17 -18.61 -19.62
N LEU A 25 -22.36 -18.13 -20.56
CA LEU A 25 -21.09 -17.50 -20.25
C LEU A 25 -21.38 -16.20 -19.50
N GLN A 26 -20.80 -16.05 -18.31
CA GLN A 26 -20.99 -14.83 -17.52
C GLN A 26 -20.11 -13.73 -18.11
N VAL A 27 -20.70 -12.57 -18.40
CA VAL A 27 -20.00 -11.39 -18.94
C VAL A 27 -20.20 -10.18 -18.04
N ILE A 28 -19.29 -9.21 -18.17
CA ILE A 28 -19.34 -7.89 -17.54
C ILE A 28 -18.96 -6.82 -18.57
N CYS A 29 -19.51 -5.62 -18.41
CA CYS A 29 -18.94 -4.44 -19.03
C CYS A 29 -17.72 -4.01 -18.20
N ALA A 30 -16.58 -3.72 -18.84
CA ALA A 30 -15.35 -3.42 -18.12
C ALA A 30 -14.45 -2.40 -18.82
N PHE A 31 -13.74 -1.61 -18.01
CA PHE A 31 -12.60 -0.80 -18.45
C PHE A 31 -11.33 -1.67 -18.43
N PRO A 32 -10.45 -1.59 -19.46
CA PRO A 32 -9.25 -2.42 -19.56
C PRO A 32 -8.20 -2.03 -18.51
N LEU A 33 -7.29 -2.95 -18.21
CA LEU A 33 -6.28 -2.77 -17.17
C LEU A 33 -5.31 -1.64 -17.53
N SER A 34 -5.07 -0.71 -16.62
CA SER A 34 -4.07 0.35 -16.76
C SER A 34 -2.65 -0.23 -16.73
N GLY A 35 -1.72 0.34 -17.52
CA GLY A 35 -0.29 -0.04 -17.52
C GLY A 35 0.42 0.11 -16.15
N GLN A 36 -0.18 0.82 -15.19
CA GLN A 36 0.24 0.78 -13.78
C GLN A 36 0.20 -0.64 -13.18
N TYR A 37 -0.72 -1.49 -13.65
CA TYR A 37 -0.82 -2.91 -13.32
C TYR A 37 -0.44 -3.81 -14.50
N GLY A 38 0.18 -3.23 -15.54
CA GLY A 38 0.78 -3.96 -16.65
C GLY A 38 1.92 -4.90 -16.20
N PRO A 39 2.30 -5.86 -17.06
CA PRO A 39 3.36 -6.83 -16.75
C PRO A 39 4.68 -6.17 -16.29
N GLY A 40 5.09 -5.06 -16.89
CA GLY A 40 6.35 -4.39 -16.55
C GLY A 40 6.33 -3.83 -15.12
N SER A 41 5.25 -3.13 -14.76
CA SER A 41 5.02 -2.60 -13.41
C SER A 41 4.91 -3.72 -12.35
N ARG A 42 4.22 -4.83 -12.68
CA ARG A 42 4.08 -5.98 -11.78
C ARG A 42 5.40 -6.73 -11.56
N PHE A 43 6.14 -7.06 -12.61
CA PHE A 43 7.43 -7.74 -12.49
C PHE A 43 8.47 -6.89 -11.74
N LEU A 44 8.46 -5.58 -11.94
CA LEU A 44 9.28 -4.63 -11.19
C LEU A 44 8.97 -4.67 -9.68
N TYR A 45 7.68 -4.68 -9.31
CA TYR A 45 7.26 -4.81 -7.92
C TYR A 45 7.73 -6.14 -7.29
N TYR A 46 7.58 -7.27 -7.97
CA TYR A 46 8.06 -8.56 -7.47
C TYR A 46 9.60 -8.60 -7.32
N ALA A 47 10.33 -7.95 -8.25
CA ALA A 47 11.78 -7.79 -8.14
C ALA A 47 12.19 -6.94 -6.92
N PHE A 48 11.45 -5.87 -6.58
CA PHE A 48 11.67 -5.10 -5.35
C PHE A 48 11.38 -5.92 -4.08
N VAL A 49 10.26 -6.66 -4.04
CA VAL A 49 9.91 -7.54 -2.90
C VAL A 49 11.03 -8.57 -2.67
N ALA A 50 11.45 -9.28 -3.71
CA ALA A 50 12.51 -10.28 -3.65
C ALA A 50 13.86 -9.65 -3.24
N THR A 51 14.21 -8.47 -3.78
CA THR A 51 15.46 -7.79 -3.45
C THR A 51 15.49 -7.31 -2.00
N SER A 52 14.36 -6.81 -1.47
CA SER A 52 14.25 -6.37 -0.07
C SER A 52 14.52 -7.50 0.93
N VAL A 53 14.13 -8.73 0.58
CA VAL A 53 14.32 -9.94 1.41
C VAL A 53 15.70 -10.57 1.21
N PHE A 54 16.15 -10.78 -0.04
CA PHE A 54 17.31 -11.64 -0.33
C PHE A 54 18.64 -10.90 -0.54
N ARG A 55 18.65 -9.57 -0.75
CA ARG A 55 19.91 -8.83 -0.99
C ARG A 55 20.66 -8.59 0.32
N LYS A 56 22.00 -8.65 0.27
CA LYS A 56 22.87 -8.40 1.44
C LYS A 56 23.37 -6.95 1.58
N ARG A 57 23.29 -6.13 0.52
CA ARG A 57 23.75 -4.72 0.54
C ARG A 57 22.66 -3.82 1.10
N GLU A 58 22.92 -3.16 2.22
CA GLU A 58 21.92 -2.44 3.01
C GLU A 58 21.28 -1.26 2.28
N TRP A 59 22.06 -0.51 1.49
CA TRP A 59 21.52 0.58 0.65
C TRP A 59 20.52 0.06 -0.38
N VAL A 60 20.81 -1.09 -1.03
CA VAL A 60 19.90 -1.74 -1.99
C VAL A 60 18.66 -2.26 -1.27
N LYS A 61 18.81 -2.93 -0.13
CA LYS A 61 17.67 -3.39 0.68
C LYS A 61 16.74 -2.24 1.04
N THR A 62 17.29 -1.12 1.51
CA THR A 62 16.52 0.03 1.99
C THR A 62 15.80 0.75 0.85
N ALA A 63 16.47 0.96 -0.29
CA ALA A 63 15.84 1.54 -1.47
C ALA A 63 14.72 0.65 -2.05
N CYS A 64 14.97 -0.65 -2.21
CA CYS A 64 13.96 -1.59 -2.68
C CYS A 64 12.82 -1.78 -1.67
N PHE A 65 13.08 -1.66 -0.36
CA PHE A 65 12.04 -1.71 0.67
C PHE A 65 11.12 -0.48 0.60
N ALA A 66 11.68 0.73 0.44
CA ALA A 66 10.89 1.94 0.25
C ALA A 66 9.99 1.85 -1.00
N ALA A 67 10.51 1.32 -2.12
CA ALA A 67 9.71 1.03 -3.30
C ALA A 67 8.65 -0.06 -3.04
N THR A 68 8.99 -1.12 -2.30
CA THR A 68 8.08 -2.20 -1.90
C THR A 68 6.93 -1.70 -1.02
N MET A 69 7.14 -0.65 -0.22
CA MET A 69 6.07 0.03 0.53
C MET A 69 5.23 0.96 -0.34
N LEU A 70 5.84 1.65 -1.31
CA LEU A 70 5.16 2.64 -2.15
C LEU A 70 4.09 2.01 -3.06
N PHE A 71 4.41 0.89 -3.73
CA PHE A 71 3.48 0.24 -4.67
C PHE A 71 2.14 -0.16 -4.02
N PRO A 72 2.10 -0.87 -2.87
CA PRO A 72 0.86 -1.11 -2.12
C PRO A 72 0.17 0.16 -1.65
N ALA A 73 0.88 1.20 -1.26
CA ALA A 73 0.25 2.46 -0.82
C ALA A 73 -0.51 3.13 -1.99
N VAL A 74 0.08 3.17 -3.19
CA VAL A 74 -0.59 3.70 -4.38
C VAL A 74 -1.76 2.80 -4.81
N ALA A 75 -1.59 1.48 -4.76
CA ALA A 75 -2.67 0.51 -5.01
C ALA A 75 -3.83 0.64 -4.01
N ALA A 76 -3.55 0.92 -2.72
CA ALA A 76 -4.56 1.12 -1.70
C ALA A 76 -5.33 2.43 -1.90
N LEU A 77 -4.63 3.52 -2.28
CA LEU A 77 -5.26 4.78 -2.70
C LEU A 77 -6.16 4.55 -3.91
N HIS A 78 -5.69 3.82 -4.92
CA HIS A 78 -6.48 3.50 -6.11
C HIS A 78 -7.73 2.69 -5.72
N GLY A 79 -7.60 1.68 -4.85
CA GLY A 79 -8.74 0.92 -4.31
C GLY A 79 -9.78 1.77 -3.56
N ILE A 80 -9.34 2.76 -2.77
CA ILE A 80 -10.23 3.73 -2.11
C ILE A 80 -10.96 4.59 -3.15
N VAL A 81 -10.25 5.06 -4.19
CA VAL A 81 -10.84 5.86 -5.27
C VAL A 81 -11.89 5.04 -6.04
N LEU A 82 -11.57 3.80 -6.46
CA LEU A 82 -12.51 2.90 -7.14
C LEU A 82 -13.82 2.74 -6.34
N ALA A 83 -13.72 2.45 -5.05
CA ALA A 83 -14.90 2.29 -4.18
C ALA A 83 -15.72 3.58 -3.98
N ALA A 84 -15.09 4.74 -4.13
CA ALA A 84 -15.71 6.06 -3.99
C ALA A 84 -16.34 6.58 -5.29
N VAL A 85 -15.78 6.25 -6.47
CA VAL A 85 -16.30 6.65 -7.80
C VAL A 85 -16.95 5.49 -8.57
N ASN A 86 -17.41 4.47 -7.86
CA ASN A 86 -18.02 3.25 -8.41
C ASN A 86 -19.05 3.54 -9.52
N VAL A 87 -18.90 2.82 -10.63
CA VAL A 87 -19.79 2.90 -11.80
C VAL A 87 -20.76 1.72 -11.77
N LYS A 88 -22.07 2.00 -11.80
CA LYS A 88 -23.08 0.94 -11.85
C LYS A 88 -23.08 0.26 -13.22
N GLY A 89 -23.02 -1.07 -13.21
CA GLY A 89 -23.07 -1.89 -14.43
C GLY A 89 -21.74 -2.04 -15.17
N ALA A 90 -20.64 -1.47 -14.68
CA ALA A 90 -19.29 -1.70 -15.22
C ALA A 90 -18.25 -1.88 -14.11
N VAL A 91 -17.16 -2.58 -14.45
CA VAL A 91 -16.05 -2.90 -13.54
C VAL A 91 -14.76 -2.28 -14.07
N ASP A 92 -13.94 -1.68 -13.21
CA ASP A 92 -12.58 -1.29 -13.58
C ASP A 92 -11.61 -2.44 -13.28
N MET A 93 -10.95 -2.98 -14.30
CA MET A 93 -10.03 -4.12 -14.13
C MET A 93 -8.82 -3.82 -13.22
N ASP A 94 -8.54 -2.55 -12.94
CA ASP A 94 -7.52 -2.14 -11.97
C ASP A 94 -7.81 -2.66 -10.55
N ILE A 95 -9.06 -3.05 -10.25
CA ILE A 95 -9.42 -3.76 -9.02
C ILE A 95 -8.54 -5.00 -8.76
N TYR A 96 -8.26 -5.80 -9.81
CA TYR A 96 -7.47 -7.03 -9.69
C TYR A 96 -5.99 -6.73 -9.40
N GLY A 97 -5.45 -5.68 -10.03
CA GLY A 97 -4.07 -5.25 -9.86
C GLY A 97 -3.82 -4.59 -8.50
N ALA A 98 -4.71 -3.66 -8.13
CA ALA A 98 -4.70 -3.02 -6.82
C ALA A 98 -4.82 -4.07 -5.69
N PHE A 99 -5.72 -5.04 -5.85
CA PHE A 99 -5.91 -6.11 -4.87
C PHE A 99 -4.68 -6.99 -4.70
N GLN A 100 -4.09 -7.49 -5.78
CA GLN A 100 -2.92 -8.36 -5.70
C GLN A 100 -1.72 -7.63 -5.07
N ILE A 101 -1.44 -6.38 -5.47
CA ILE A 101 -0.31 -5.61 -4.93
C ILE A 101 -0.54 -5.28 -3.44
N CYS A 102 -1.75 -4.89 -3.03
CA CYS A 102 -2.08 -4.67 -1.62
C CYS A 102 -1.96 -5.95 -0.78
N ALA A 103 -2.50 -7.08 -1.25
CA ALA A 103 -2.47 -8.34 -0.51
C ALA A 103 -1.05 -8.91 -0.38
N ILE A 104 -0.23 -8.84 -1.44
CA ILE A 104 1.20 -9.21 -1.36
C ILE A 104 1.93 -8.27 -0.40
N GLY A 105 1.69 -6.95 -0.47
CA GLY A 105 2.30 -5.96 0.41
C GLY A 105 2.02 -6.24 1.88
N LEU A 106 0.76 -6.51 2.23
CA LEU A 106 0.33 -6.76 3.60
C LEU A 106 0.93 -8.05 4.20
N VAL A 107 1.13 -9.08 3.37
CA VAL A 107 1.75 -10.36 3.77
C VAL A 107 3.29 -10.26 3.82
N ALA A 108 3.91 -9.45 2.95
CA ALA A 108 5.36 -9.26 2.89
C ALA A 108 5.90 -8.26 3.92
N ALA A 109 5.09 -7.30 4.36
CA ALA A 109 5.46 -6.30 5.37
C ALA A 109 6.03 -6.92 6.67
N PRO A 110 5.40 -7.93 7.30
CA PRO A 110 5.98 -8.62 8.45
C PRO A 110 7.42 -9.10 8.24
N ILE A 111 7.70 -9.75 7.10
CA ILE A 111 9.04 -10.29 6.79
C ILE A 111 10.04 -9.14 6.66
N THR A 112 9.67 -8.11 5.91
CA THR A 112 10.59 -7.01 5.54
C THR A 112 10.90 -6.08 6.71
N ILE A 113 9.93 -5.80 7.59
CA ILE A 113 10.14 -5.03 8.83
C ILE A 113 11.03 -5.81 9.80
N LEU A 114 10.83 -7.13 9.93
CA LEU A 114 11.67 -8.00 10.77
C LEU A 114 13.10 -8.19 10.22
N LEU A 115 13.41 -7.69 9.02
CA LEU A 115 14.74 -7.69 8.40
C LEU A 115 15.44 -6.31 8.43
N HIS A 116 14.88 -5.30 9.10
CA HIS A 116 15.40 -3.92 9.10
C HIS A 116 15.25 -3.22 10.47
N PRO A 117 16.31 -3.15 11.30
CA PRO A 117 16.23 -2.64 12.67
C PRO A 117 15.73 -1.19 12.83
N ALA A 118 15.88 -0.34 11.81
CA ALA A 118 15.54 1.08 11.91
C ALA A 118 14.04 1.35 12.22
N TYR A 119 13.15 0.39 11.92
CA TYR A 119 11.71 0.55 12.09
C TYR A 119 11.20 0.27 13.52
N PHE A 120 12.06 -0.16 14.44
CA PHE A 120 11.70 -0.28 15.86
C PHE A 120 11.72 1.07 16.62
N HIS A 121 12.41 2.08 16.09
CA HIS A 121 12.35 3.45 16.62
C HIS A 121 10.97 4.09 16.40
N ASP A 122 10.53 4.96 17.30
CA ASP A 122 9.14 5.44 17.38
C ASP A 122 8.63 6.14 16.11
N LEU A 123 9.49 6.84 15.38
CA LEU A 123 9.11 7.48 14.12
C LEU A 123 8.82 6.44 13.04
N GLY A 124 9.71 5.46 12.85
CA GLY A 124 9.52 4.34 11.92
C GLY A 124 8.29 3.51 12.31
N ARG A 125 8.13 3.20 13.59
CA ARG A 125 6.98 2.47 14.16
C ARG A 125 5.66 3.14 13.79
N LYS A 126 5.54 4.46 13.96
CA LYS A 126 4.34 5.25 13.59
C LYS A 126 4.08 5.24 12.08
N THR A 127 5.12 5.38 11.25
CA THR A 127 4.99 5.32 9.79
C THR A 127 4.48 3.96 9.30
N ILE A 128 4.99 2.86 9.86
CA ILE A 128 4.53 1.49 9.56
C ILE A 128 3.07 1.29 9.98
N PHE A 129 2.65 1.77 11.15
CA PHE A 129 1.24 1.70 11.57
C PHE A 129 0.30 2.42 10.60
N LEU A 130 0.63 3.68 10.25
CA LEU A 130 -0.16 4.49 9.32
C LEU A 130 -0.27 3.82 7.95
N TRP A 131 0.86 3.31 7.42
CA TRP A 131 0.88 2.56 6.17
C TRP A 131 0.01 1.30 6.24
N THR A 132 0.15 0.50 7.30
CA THR A 132 -0.60 -0.76 7.47
C THR A 132 -2.11 -0.50 7.51
N TYR A 133 -2.54 0.53 8.24
CA TYR A 133 -3.95 0.97 8.26
C TYR A 133 -4.44 1.42 6.88
N PHE A 134 -3.60 2.13 6.11
CA PHE A 134 -3.93 2.57 4.76
C PHE A 134 -4.09 1.40 3.78
N ILE A 135 -3.22 0.38 3.84
CA ILE A 135 -3.38 -0.85 3.03
C ILE A 135 -4.65 -1.61 3.40
N LEU A 136 -4.95 -1.72 4.70
CA LEU A 136 -6.18 -2.35 5.19
C LEU A 136 -7.44 -1.63 4.69
N ALA A 137 -7.45 -0.29 4.73
CA ALA A 137 -8.55 0.51 4.18
C ALA A 137 -8.72 0.27 2.67
N GLY A 138 -7.62 0.27 1.90
CA GLY A 138 -7.62 -0.07 0.47
C GLY A 138 -8.19 -1.46 0.18
N LEU A 139 -7.77 -2.49 0.93
CA LEU A 139 -8.27 -3.86 0.77
C LEU A 139 -9.76 -4.00 1.11
N VAL A 140 -10.26 -3.26 2.10
CA VAL A 140 -11.70 -3.22 2.41
C VAL A 140 -12.48 -2.55 1.28
N CYS A 141 -12.01 -1.42 0.76
CA CYS A 141 -12.60 -0.75 -0.41
C CYS A 141 -12.63 -1.66 -1.66
N LEU A 142 -11.53 -2.34 -1.96
CA LEU A 142 -11.45 -3.31 -3.06
C LEU A 142 -12.39 -4.50 -2.85
N SER A 143 -12.53 -4.99 -1.61
CA SER A 143 -13.47 -6.06 -1.25
C SER A 143 -14.94 -5.62 -1.44
N VAL A 144 -15.25 -4.33 -1.25
CA VAL A 144 -16.58 -3.76 -1.52
C VAL A 144 -16.84 -3.66 -3.03
N GLU A 145 -15.85 -3.27 -3.85
CA GLU A 145 -15.99 -3.29 -5.31
C GLU A 145 -16.17 -4.72 -5.83
N PHE A 146 -15.40 -5.69 -5.35
CA PHE A 146 -15.59 -7.11 -5.67
C PHE A 146 -16.99 -7.62 -5.29
N HIS A 147 -17.62 -7.06 -4.25
CA HIS A 147 -19.00 -7.41 -3.89
C HIS A 147 -20.05 -6.70 -4.77
N ARG A 148 -19.68 -5.60 -5.44
CA ARG A 148 -20.54 -4.85 -6.38
C ARG A 148 -20.47 -5.39 -7.82
N GLU A 149 -19.51 -6.24 -8.16
CA GLU A 149 -19.41 -6.88 -9.48
C GLU A 149 -20.67 -7.73 -9.81
N THR A 150 -21.50 -7.24 -10.74
CA THR A 150 -22.67 -7.97 -11.25
C THR A 150 -22.42 -8.49 -12.66
N ALA A 151 -22.19 -9.80 -12.79
CA ALA A 151 -22.09 -10.46 -14.10
C ALA A 151 -23.48 -10.84 -14.66
N VAL A 152 -23.61 -10.82 -15.98
CA VAL A 152 -24.84 -11.14 -16.72
C VAL A 152 -24.65 -12.44 -17.52
N PRO A 153 -25.63 -13.36 -17.54
CA PRO A 153 -25.58 -14.56 -18.36
C PRO A 153 -25.74 -14.22 -19.85
N CYS A 154 -24.76 -14.60 -20.66
CA CYS A 154 -24.82 -14.48 -22.12
C CYS A 154 -24.89 -15.86 -22.80
N THR A 155 -25.88 -16.05 -23.68
CA THR A 155 -26.12 -17.30 -24.42
C THR A 155 -25.88 -17.17 -25.91
N SER A 156 -26.01 -15.95 -26.45
CA SER A 156 -26.01 -15.67 -27.89
C SER A 156 -25.27 -14.37 -28.19
N ASP A 157 -24.67 -14.29 -29.37
CA ASP A 157 -24.04 -13.07 -29.90
C ASP A 157 -25.09 -12.09 -30.48
N ASP A 158 -24.65 -10.92 -30.94
CA ASP A 158 -25.56 -9.87 -31.46
C ASP A 158 -26.24 -10.27 -32.80
N PHE A 159 -25.80 -11.37 -33.41
CA PHE A 159 -26.39 -11.98 -34.61
C PHE A 159 -27.29 -13.19 -34.28
N GLY A 160 -27.41 -13.58 -33.01
CA GLY A 160 -28.20 -14.71 -32.52
C GLY A 160 -27.46 -16.06 -32.50
N ASN A 161 -26.19 -16.13 -32.88
CA ASN A 161 -25.40 -17.38 -32.84
C ASN A 161 -25.13 -17.79 -31.39
N PRO A 162 -25.13 -19.09 -31.05
CA PRO A 162 -24.85 -19.54 -29.68
C PRO A 162 -23.38 -19.31 -29.30
N ILE A 163 -23.15 -18.69 -28.14
CA ILE A 163 -21.80 -18.43 -27.62
C ILE A 163 -21.21 -19.67 -26.96
N SER A 164 -19.94 -19.95 -27.26
CA SER A 164 -19.18 -21.03 -26.63
C SER A 164 -18.95 -20.74 -25.13
N PRO A 165 -19.13 -21.71 -24.21
CA PRO A 165 -18.76 -21.56 -22.81
C PRO A 165 -17.24 -21.50 -22.58
N ILE A 166 -16.43 -21.64 -23.64
CA ILE A 166 -14.97 -21.51 -23.58
C ILE A 166 -14.60 -20.02 -23.67
N VAL A 167 -14.14 -19.46 -22.55
CA VAL A 167 -13.77 -18.04 -22.39
C VAL A 167 -12.83 -17.50 -23.48
N GLY A 168 -11.88 -18.32 -23.95
CA GLY A 168 -10.95 -17.96 -25.03
C GLY A 168 -11.55 -17.90 -26.44
N MET A 169 -12.83 -18.27 -26.61
CA MET A 169 -13.58 -18.24 -27.87
C MET A 169 -14.70 -17.18 -27.86
N PHE A 170 -14.71 -16.26 -26.89
CA PHE A 170 -15.72 -15.20 -26.82
C PHE A 170 -15.58 -14.22 -28.01
N PRO A 171 -16.67 -13.90 -28.73
CA PRO A 171 -16.62 -13.01 -29.90
C PRO A 171 -16.62 -11.53 -29.45
N TYR A 172 -15.50 -11.06 -28.92
CA TYR A 172 -15.30 -9.68 -28.47
C TYR A 172 -15.72 -8.67 -29.56
N GLY A 173 -16.57 -7.69 -29.19
CA GLY A 173 -17.09 -6.67 -30.10
C GLY A 173 -18.35 -7.07 -30.89
N ASN A 174 -18.69 -8.36 -30.93
CA ASN A 174 -19.87 -8.90 -31.64
C ASN A 174 -20.89 -9.54 -30.69
N ALA A 175 -20.73 -9.37 -29.37
CA ALA A 175 -21.66 -9.83 -28.34
C ALA A 175 -21.78 -8.79 -27.22
N THR A 176 -22.75 -7.88 -27.34
CA THR A 176 -23.15 -6.95 -26.27
C THR A 176 -23.87 -7.65 -25.12
N CYS A 177 -24.50 -8.80 -25.37
CA CYS A 177 -25.25 -9.56 -24.37
C CYS A 177 -26.38 -8.76 -23.68
N GLY A 178 -26.90 -7.71 -24.34
CA GLY A 178 -27.89 -6.79 -23.77
C GLY A 178 -27.31 -5.74 -22.81
N LEU A 179 -25.99 -5.63 -22.68
CA LEU A 179 -25.31 -4.58 -21.92
C LEU A 179 -25.09 -3.33 -22.78
N THR A 180 -25.56 -2.18 -22.32
CA THR A 180 -25.06 -0.89 -22.81
C THR A 180 -23.62 -0.72 -22.32
N CYS A 181 -22.66 -0.90 -23.22
CA CYS A 181 -21.24 -0.90 -22.90
C CYS A 181 -20.45 -0.31 -24.09
N SER A 182 -20.46 1.02 -24.22
CA SER A 182 -19.91 1.74 -25.37
C SER A 182 -19.33 3.09 -24.94
N VAL A 183 -18.39 3.62 -25.74
CA VAL A 183 -17.80 4.96 -25.53
C VAL A 183 -18.83 6.09 -25.76
N ASN A 184 -19.90 5.84 -26.50
CA ASN A 184 -20.94 6.82 -26.85
C ASN A 184 -22.19 6.74 -25.97
N ASP A 185 -22.45 5.57 -25.38
CA ASP A 185 -23.66 5.27 -24.59
C ASP A 185 -23.34 5.06 -23.10
N GLY A 186 -22.06 4.90 -22.76
CA GLY A 186 -21.56 4.63 -21.43
C GLY A 186 -21.62 3.13 -21.04
N PRO A 187 -21.58 2.82 -19.73
CA PRO A 187 -21.53 3.78 -18.62
C PRO A 187 -20.18 4.49 -18.49
N TYR A 188 -20.21 5.75 -18.03
CA TYR A 188 -19.03 6.60 -17.92
C TYR A 188 -18.39 6.54 -16.52
N SER A 189 -17.06 6.53 -16.45
CA SER A 189 -16.30 6.63 -15.20
C SER A 189 -15.59 7.99 -15.10
N PRO A 190 -15.68 8.72 -13.97
CA PRO A 190 -14.94 9.97 -13.76
C PRO A 190 -13.41 9.83 -13.91
N ILE A 191 -12.86 8.64 -13.69
CA ILE A 191 -11.42 8.34 -13.77
C ILE A 191 -10.98 7.73 -15.12
N ARG A 192 -11.93 7.33 -15.99
CA ARG A 192 -11.65 6.81 -17.35
C ARG A 192 -12.25 7.75 -18.39
N SER A 193 -11.48 8.76 -18.77
CA SER A 193 -11.91 9.86 -19.64
C SER A 193 -10.86 10.18 -20.71
N GLY A 194 -11.24 10.93 -21.75
CA GLY A 194 -10.33 11.23 -22.86
C GLY A 194 -9.84 9.94 -23.55
N SER A 195 -8.53 9.76 -23.65
CA SER A 195 -7.92 8.57 -24.29
C SER A 195 -8.05 7.26 -23.49
N THR A 196 -8.54 7.29 -22.24
CA THR A 196 -8.71 6.09 -21.40
C THR A 196 -10.16 5.66 -21.18
N ASN A 197 -11.12 6.28 -21.89
CA ASN A 197 -12.55 6.00 -21.78
C ASN A 197 -13.04 4.70 -22.47
N ASN A 198 -12.13 3.94 -23.09
CA ASN A 198 -12.43 2.67 -23.74
C ASN A 198 -13.07 1.68 -22.77
N ILE A 199 -14.18 1.07 -23.17
CA ILE A 199 -14.98 0.15 -22.35
C ILE A 199 -15.51 -0.98 -23.23
N TYR A 200 -15.54 -2.22 -22.72
CA TYR A 200 -15.83 -3.42 -23.50
C TYR A 200 -16.63 -4.45 -22.72
N VAL A 201 -17.49 -5.22 -23.42
CA VAL A 201 -18.05 -6.45 -22.86
C VAL A 201 -16.97 -7.54 -22.91
N VAL A 202 -16.67 -8.13 -21.76
CA VAL A 202 -15.70 -9.22 -21.60
C VAL A 202 -16.27 -10.32 -20.70
N PRO A 203 -15.81 -11.58 -20.82
CA PRO A 203 -16.18 -12.63 -19.87
C PRO A 203 -15.75 -12.27 -18.44
N ALA A 204 -16.56 -12.66 -17.44
CA ALA A 204 -16.27 -12.38 -16.03
C ALA A 204 -15.05 -13.19 -15.55
N PRO A 205 -14.04 -12.56 -14.90
CA PRO A 205 -12.87 -13.27 -14.38
C PRO A 205 -13.21 -14.35 -13.34
N SER A 206 -12.62 -15.54 -13.51
CA SER A 206 -12.98 -16.73 -12.74
C SER A 206 -12.00 -17.11 -11.62
N THR A 207 -10.79 -16.51 -11.59
CA THR A 207 -9.76 -16.82 -10.57
C THR A 207 -10.04 -16.05 -9.27
N PHE A 208 -10.22 -14.74 -9.35
CA PHE A 208 -10.63 -13.89 -8.23
C PHE A 208 -12.12 -13.51 -8.34
N THR A 209 -12.99 -14.51 -8.21
CA THR A 209 -14.42 -14.25 -7.94
C THR A 209 -14.58 -13.41 -6.67
N SER A 210 -15.67 -12.65 -6.58
CA SER A 210 -16.04 -11.87 -5.39
C SER A 210 -15.85 -12.61 -4.05
N ARG A 211 -16.23 -13.90 -3.99
CA ARG A 211 -16.06 -14.76 -2.80
C ARG A 211 -14.60 -15.11 -2.52
N SER A 212 -13.79 -15.43 -3.54
CA SER A 212 -12.37 -15.76 -3.34
C SER A 212 -11.52 -14.52 -3.03
N ALA A 213 -11.84 -13.36 -3.61
CA ALA A 213 -11.21 -12.10 -3.27
C ALA A 213 -11.42 -11.73 -1.78
N ILE A 214 -12.67 -11.76 -1.28
CA ILE A 214 -12.97 -11.47 0.14
C ILE A 214 -12.24 -12.45 1.07
N LEU A 215 -12.17 -13.74 0.74
CA LEU A 215 -11.44 -14.73 1.55
C LEU A 215 -9.93 -14.45 1.59
N VAL A 216 -9.32 -14.07 0.46
CA VAL A 216 -7.90 -13.70 0.39
C VAL A 216 -7.64 -12.39 1.16
N ALA A 217 -8.56 -11.41 1.11
CA ALA A 217 -8.49 -10.19 1.89
C ALA A 217 -8.43 -10.50 3.39
N VAL A 218 -9.43 -11.24 3.91
CA VAL A 218 -9.51 -11.64 5.32
C VAL A 218 -8.29 -12.46 5.76
N ALA A 219 -7.79 -13.36 4.92
CA ALA A 219 -6.56 -14.11 5.21
C ALA A 219 -5.31 -13.20 5.30
N SER A 220 -5.18 -12.21 4.42
CA SER A 220 -4.07 -11.24 4.42
C SER A 220 -4.09 -10.30 5.63
N CYS A 221 -5.26 -10.05 6.24
CA CYS A 221 -5.41 -9.25 7.45
C CYS A 221 -4.80 -9.91 8.70
N GLY A 222 -4.67 -11.24 8.75
CA GLY A 222 -4.05 -11.96 9.88
C GLY A 222 -2.61 -11.50 10.16
N PRO A 223 -1.70 -11.55 9.17
CA PRO A 223 -0.38 -10.92 9.22
C PRO A 223 -0.36 -9.47 9.74
N ALA A 224 -1.30 -8.64 9.28
CA ALA A 224 -1.39 -7.24 9.71
C ALA A 224 -1.78 -7.11 11.18
N ALA A 225 -2.80 -7.85 11.64
CA ALA A 225 -3.24 -7.86 13.02
C ALA A 225 -2.13 -8.33 13.99
N ILE A 226 -1.34 -9.34 13.57
CA ILE A 226 -0.16 -9.80 14.32
C ILE A 226 0.88 -8.68 14.41
N MET A 227 1.25 -8.04 13.29
CA MET A 227 2.23 -6.94 13.30
C MET A 227 1.76 -5.77 14.17
N ILE A 228 0.50 -5.37 14.05
CA ILE A 228 -0.11 -4.31 14.88
C ILE A 228 -0.01 -4.69 16.37
N PHE A 229 -0.41 -5.90 16.75
CA PHE A 229 -0.36 -6.37 18.13
C PHE A 229 1.07 -6.36 18.70
N VAL A 230 2.04 -6.87 17.94
CA VAL A 230 3.45 -6.94 18.36
C VAL A 230 4.05 -5.54 18.54
N MET A 231 3.83 -4.65 17.59
CA MET A 231 4.36 -3.28 17.62
C MET A 231 3.68 -2.41 18.70
N PHE A 232 2.39 -2.64 18.99
CA PHE A 232 1.60 -1.92 19.99
C PHE A 232 1.98 -2.30 21.42
N ASN A 233 2.15 -3.61 21.69
CA ASN A 233 2.59 -4.08 23.00
C ASN A 233 4.10 -3.89 23.25
N GLY A 234 4.82 -3.23 22.33
CA GLY A 234 6.27 -2.99 22.45
C GLY A 234 7.15 -4.23 22.32
N ILE A 235 6.60 -5.41 21.98
CA ILE A 235 7.28 -6.69 22.16
C ILE A 235 8.37 -6.89 21.10
N SER A 236 9.63 -6.78 21.50
CA SER A 236 10.77 -7.17 20.68
C SER A 236 10.91 -8.71 20.60
N ILE A 237 10.00 -9.37 19.85
CA ILE A 237 9.97 -10.84 19.73
C ILE A 237 11.30 -11.41 19.19
N PHE A 238 12.07 -10.62 18.44
CA PHE A 238 13.25 -11.02 17.67
C PHE A 238 14.54 -10.29 18.04
N GLU A 239 14.57 -9.55 19.15
CA GLU A 239 15.81 -9.01 19.70
C GLU A 239 16.72 -10.17 20.10
N GLU A 240 17.85 -10.29 19.40
CA GLU A 240 18.94 -11.17 19.83
C GLU A 240 19.62 -10.48 21.01
N ASP A 241 19.64 -11.16 22.15
CA ASP A 241 20.27 -10.69 23.39
C ASP A 241 21.80 -10.67 23.20
N GLY A 242 22.26 -9.60 22.54
CA GLY A 242 23.62 -9.44 22.05
C GLY A 242 24.64 -9.07 23.11
N LYS A 243 24.44 -9.44 24.39
CA LYS A 243 25.38 -9.07 25.46
C LYS A 243 25.54 -10.02 26.66
N THR A 244 25.49 -11.33 26.43
CA THR A 244 26.06 -12.30 27.39
C THR A 244 27.60 -12.38 27.31
N ARG A 245 28.29 -11.26 27.60
CA ARG A 245 29.74 -11.23 27.84
C ARG A 245 30.13 -10.06 28.77
N ILE A 246 30.99 -10.36 29.75
CA ILE A 246 31.40 -9.47 30.88
C ILE A 246 30.20 -9.26 31.84
N GLU A 247 30.01 -10.09 32.86
CA GLU A 247 30.80 -10.07 34.11
C GLU A 247 31.09 -11.47 34.67
N ASP A 248 32.30 -11.98 34.42
CA ASP A 248 32.94 -12.98 35.26
C ASP A 248 34.01 -12.29 36.10
N ARG A 249 33.56 -11.70 37.22
CA ARG A 249 34.42 -11.22 38.30
C ARG A 249 33.58 -11.12 39.57
N GLY A 250 33.60 -12.19 40.37
CA GLY A 250 32.72 -12.31 41.53
C GLY A 250 33.10 -11.40 42.70
N GLU A 251 32.08 -10.96 43.43
CA GLU A 251 32.15 -10.52 44.83
C GLU A 251 30.86 -10.99 45.52
N GLU A 252 30.96 -11.59 46.71
CA GLU A 252 29.80 -12.10 47.45
C GLU A 252 29.10 -10.97 48.21
N GLY A 253 27.83 -10.73 47.91
CA GLY A 253 26.97 -9.75 48.60
C GLY A 253 25.63 -10.37 49.02
N PRO A 254 25.10 -10.04 50.22
CA PRO A 254 23.89 -10.66 50.74
C PRO A 254 22.62 -10.22 49.99
N PRO A 255 21.58 -11.07 49.91
CA PRO A 255 20.39 -10.80 49.11
C PRO A 255 19.54 -9.65 49.67
N ALA A 256 19.41 -8.58 48.90
CA ALA A 256 18.41 -7.55 49.13
C ALA A 256 16.99 -8.11 48.93
N GLN A 257 16.02 -7.59 49.69
CA GLN A 257 14.67 -8.15 49.78
C GLN A 257 13.88 -7.96 48.48
N VAL A 258 13.17 -9.01 48.04
CA VAL A 258 12.18 -8.93 46.96
C VAL A 258 10.87 -8.41 47.53
N THR A 259 10.54 -7.15 47.27
CA THR A 259 9.22 -6.59 47.56
C THR A 259 8.21 -7.13 46.54
N GLU A 260 7.22 -7.91 47.00
CA GLU A 260 6.14 -8.40 46.14
C GLU A 260 5.11 -7.30 45.82
N ASP A 261 5.25 -6.61 44.69
CA ASP A 261 4.25 -5.63 44.23
C ASP A 261 3.51 -6.02 42.93
N SER A 262 2.53 -6.91 43.13
CA SER A 262 1.12 -6.56 42.90
C SER A 262 0.65 -6.09 41.50
N SER A 263 1.22 -6.56 40.38
CA SER A 263 0.64 -6.26 39.04
C SER A 263 0.55 -7.41 38.01
N SER A 264 -0.57 -7.43 37.28
CA SER A 264 -0.81 -8.11 35.98
C SER A 264 -0.84 -9.65 35.91
N THR A 265 -1.93 -10.27 36.37
CA THR A 265 -2.32 -11.64 35.92
C THR A 265 -2.41 -11.77 34.39
N ALA A 266 -2.71 -10.68 33.68
CA ALA A 266 -2.71 -10.62 32.22
C ALA A 266 -1.32 -10.89 31.58
N SER A 267 -0.22 -10.52 32.25
CA SER A 267 1.15 -10.72 31.72
C SER A 267 1.50 -12.21 31.58
N ARG A 268 1.07 -13.03 32.55
CA ARG A 268 1.45 -14.45 32.68
C ARG A 268 0.94 -15.34 31.53
N GLY A 269 -0.10 -14.90 30.80
CA GLY A 269 -0.56 -15.54 29.57
C GLY A 269 0.32 -15.16 28.37
N ASN A 270 0.56 -13.86 28.17
CA ASN A 270 1.36 -13.33 27.06
C ASN A 270 2.79 -13.91 27.06
N VAL A 271 3.44 -13.99 28.22
CA VAL A 271 4.79 -14.56 28.36
C VAL A 271 4.89 -16.01 27.86
N LYS A 272 3.85 -16.84 28.04
CA LYS A 272 3.82 -18.23 27.53
C LYS A 272 3.74 -18.29 26.00
N ILE A 273 2.96 -17.41 25.38
CA ILE A 273 2.84 -17.34 23.91
C ILE A 273 4.16 -16.82 23.31
N ILE A 274 4.75 -15.77 23.90
CA ILE A 274 6.02 -15.19 23.43
C ILE A 274 7.18 -16.20 23.54
N THR A 275 7.26 -16.97 24.63
CA THR A 275 8.29 -18.01 24.78
C THR A 275 8.08 -19.20 23.82
N LEU A 276 6.84 -19.56 23.49
CA LEU A 276 6.55 -20.55 22.46
C LEU A 276 7.00 -20.08 21.06
N ILE A 277 6.70 -18.84 20.69
CA ILE A 277 7.11 -18.23 19.40
C ILE A 277 8.65 -18.15 19.29
N ARG A 278 9.34 -17.79 20.38
CA ARG A 278 10.81 -17.68 20.40
C ARG A 278 11.53 -19.02 20.21
N ARG A 279 10.93 -20.16 20.60
CA ARG A 279 11.48 -21.51 20.37
C ARG A 279 11.48 -21.95 18.90
N VAL A 280 10.70 -21.31 18.03
CA VAL A 280 10.61 -21.67 16.60
C VAL A 280 11.83 -21.09 15.85
N PRO A 281 12.56 -21.86 15.02
CA PRO A 281 13.67 -21.33 14.21
C PRO A 281 13.24 -20.13 13.34
N LYS A 282 14.11 -19.13 13.18
CA LYS A 282 13.82 -17.90 12.41
C LYS A 282 13.25 -18.22 11.01
N THR A 283 13.83 -19.19 10.30
CA THR A 283 13.38 -19.65 8.97
C THR A 283 11.92 -20.13 8.95
N TRP A 284 11.51 -20.92 9.95
CA TRP A 284 10.15 -21.48 10.02
C TRP A 284 9.10 -20.42 10.39
N ARG A 285 9.50 -19.34 11.08
CA ARG A 285 8.61 -18.20 11.36
C ARG A 285 8.25 -17.41 10.09
N TYR A 286 9.14 -17.34 9.09
CA TYR A 286 8.88 -16.60 7.84
C TYR A 286 8.22 -17.45 6.75
N LEU A 287 8.43 -18.77 6.77
CA LEU A 287 7.93 -19.71 5.76
C LEU A 287 6.43 -19.57 5.41
N PRO A 288 5.47 -19.44 6.36
CA PRO A 288 4.06 -19.29 6.00
C PRO A 288 3.77 -17.97 5.26
N PHE A 289 4.38 -16.85 5.67
CA PHE A 289 4.21 -15.56 4.98
C PHE A 289 4.74 -15.60 3.55
N ILE A 290 5.92 -16.19 3.35
CA ILE A 290 6.51 -16.40 2.00
C ILE A 290 5.58 -17.29 1.16
N GLY A 291 5.08 -18.39 1.73
CA GLY A 291 4.15 -19.30 1.06
C GLY A 291 2.85 -18.60 0.63
N THR A 292 2.22 -17.83 1.53
CA THR A 292 1.00 -17.07 1.21
C THR A 292 1.25 -16.00 0.15
N ALA A 293 2.34 -15.23 0.24
CA ALA A 293 2.67 -14.23 -0.77
C ALA A 293 2.91 -14.86 -2.16
N LEU A 294 3.59 -16.00 -2.23
CA LEU A 294 3.79 -16.74 -3.48
C LEU A 294 2.48 -17.30 -4.05
N ASN A 295 1.57 -17.81 -3.21
CA ASN A 295 0.26 -18.28 -3.67
C ASN A 295 -0.60 -17.14 -4.25
N ILE A 296 -0.60 -15.97 -3.58
CA ILE A 296 -1.30 -14.77 -4.09
C ILE A 296 -0.68 -14.30 -5.41
N LEU A 297 0.65 -14.32 -5.54
CA LEU A 297 1.35 -13.98 -6.78
C LEU A 297 0.99 -14.94 -7.92
N ILE A 298 1.07 -16.26 -7.68
CA ILE A 298 0.81 -17.28 -8.71
C ILE A 298 -0.66 -17.23 -9.18
N ALA A 299 -1.62 -17.14 -8.25
CA ALA A 299 -3.04 -16.98 -8.60
C ALA A 299 -3.29 -15.66 -9.35
N GLY A 300 -2.61 -14.58 -8.93
CA GLY A 300 -2.60 -13.28 -9.59
C GLY A 300 -2.15 -13.33 -11.04
N GLU A 301 -0.99 -13.92 -11.31
CA GLU A 301 -0.47 -14.08 -12.67
C GLU A 301 -1.39 -14.96 -13.54
N ILE A 302 -1.92 -16.06 -13.00
CA ILE A 302 -2.89 -16.91 -13.72
C ILE A 302 -4.14 -16.10 -14.12
N ASN A 303 -4.61 -15.20 -13.25
CA ASN A 303 -5.71 -14.28 -13.56
C ASN A 303 -5.32 -13.28 -14.65
N PHE A 304 -4.11 -12.70 -14.59
CA PHE A 304 -3.63 -11.72 -15.58
C PHE A 304 -3.29 -12.30 -16.96
N PHE A 305 -2.88 -13.57 -17.04
CA PHE A 305 -2.68 -14.26 -18.32
C PHE A 305 -3.97 -14.79 -18.94
N SER A 306 -5.11 -14.64 -18.27
CA SER A 306 -6.41 -15.07 -18.80
C SER A 306 -6.88 -14.23 -20.00
N PRO A 307 -7.61 -14.80 -20.98
CA PRO A 307 -8.03 -14.07 -22.18
C PRO A 307 -8.85 -12.82 -21.88
N GLN A 308 -9.76 -12.90 -20.90
CA GLN A 308 -10.72 -11.85 -20.58
C GLN A 308 -10.10 -10.63 -19.89
N ILE A 309 -9.06 -10.82 -19.07
CA ILE A 309 -8.31 -9.69 -18.50
C ILE A 309 -7.28 -9.17 -19.49
N ARG A 310 -6.68 -10.02 -20.32
CA ARG A 310 -5.67 -9.62 -21.31
C ARG A 310 -6.25 -8.86 -22.51
N TYR A 311 -7.56 -8.93 -22.75
CA TYR A 311 -8.21 -8.23 -23.85
C TYR A 311 -8.04 -6.70 -23.74
N GLN A 312 -7.53 -6.07 -24.81
CA GLN A 312 -7.25 -4.62 -24.90
C GLN A 312 -6.20 -4.07 -23.90
N ASN A 313 -5.46 -4.93 -23.21
CA ASN A 313 -4.28 -4.51 -22.43
C ASN A 313 -3.03 -4.43 -23.32
N GLU A 314 -2.09 -3.56 -22.95
CA GLU A 314 -0.77 -3.54 -23.59
C GLU A 314 0.03 -4.83 -23.30
N PRO A 315 0.53 -5.54 -24.33
CA PRO A 315 1.46 -6.65 -24.14
C PRO A 315 2.84 -6.13 -23.70
N MET A 316 3.65 -6.99 -23.07
CA MET A 316 5.03 -6.68 -22.68
C MET A 316 5.96 -6.28 -23.86
N SER A 317 5.53 -6.46 -25.11
CA SER A 317 6.21 -5.95 -26.30
C SER A 317 5.98 -4.45 -26.58
N SER A 318 4.98 -3.83 -25.95
CA SER A 318 4.71 -2.39 -26.05
C SER A 318 5.71 -1.58 -25.25
N ILE A 319 6.19 -0.45 -25.80
CA ILE A 319 7.25 0.35 -25.18
C ILE A 319 6.86 0.96 -23.82
N GLY A 320 5.56 1.21 -23.58
CA GLY A 320 5.05 1.74 -22.31
C GLY A 320 5.40 0.87 -21.10
N GLU A 321 5.30 -0.45 -21.24
CA GLU A 321 5.60 -1.44 -20.20
C GLU A 321 7.09 -1.45 -19.78
N TRP A 322 8.01 -0.96 -20.62
CA TRP A 322 9.44 -0.91 -20.29
C TRP A 322 9.82 0.32 -19.48
N ALA A 323 9.03 1.40 -19.54
CA ALA A 323 9.38 2.67 -18.91
C ALA A 323 9.62 2.58 -17.38
N PRO A 324 8.82 1.86 -16.58
CA PRO A 324 9.08 1.70 -15.14
C PRO A 324 10.39 0.95 -14.84
N ILE A 325 10.69 -0.09 -15.64
CA ILE A 325 11.88 -0.94 -15.48
C ILE A 325 13.14 -0.15 -15.82
N ILE A 326 13.15 0.49 -16.99
CA ILE A 326 14.30 1.28 -17.48
C ILE A 326 14.52 2.52 -16.59
N GLY A 327 13.46 3.23 -16.21
CA GLY A 327 13.55 4.37 -15.27
C GLY A 327 14.13 3.97 -13.90
N THR A 328 13.72 2.81 -13.36
CA THR A 328 14.32 2.25 -12.15
C THR A 328 15.79 1.89 -12.34
N GLY A 329 16.14 1.28 -13.48
CA GLY A 329 17.51 0.93 -13.83
C GLY A 329 18.44 2.15 -13.82
N PHE A 330 18.01 3.26 -14.43
CA PHE A 330 18.74 4.53 -14.38
C PHE A 330 18.80 5.13 -12.97
N ALA A 331 17.71 5.12 -12.19
CA ALA A 331 17.72 5.62 -10.82
C ALA A 331 18.70 4.85 -9.91
N LEU A 332 18.75 3.53 -10.03
CA LEU A 332 19.73 2.68 -9.32
C LEU A 332 21.16 2.90 -9.80
N LEU A 333 21.38 3.16 -11.09
CA LEU A 333 22.68 3.50 -11.64
C LEU A 333 23.20 4.85 -11.12
N VAL A 334 22.35 5.88 -11.11
CA VAL A 334 22.70 7.21 -10.57
C VAL A 334 23.03 7.12 -9.07
N ALA A 335 22.20 6.43 -8.28
CA ALA A 335 22.45 6.21 -6.86
C ALA A 335 23.77 5.44 -6.60
N PHE A 336 24.10 4.46 -7.45
CA PHE A 336 25.36 3.73 -7.37
C PHE A 336 26.58 4.62 -7.72
N VAL A 337 26.47 5.47 -8.74
CA VAL A 337 27.55 6.40 -9.12
C VAL A 337 27.75 7.48 -8.07
N GLN A 338 26.70 8.11 -7.54
CA GLN A 338 26.83 9.08 -6.44
C GLN A 338 27.44 8.44 -5.19
N GLY A 339 26.98 7.25 -4.80
CA GLY A 339 27.54 6.53 -3.66
C GLY A 339 29.04 6.20 -3.78
N ARG A 340 29.58 6.16 -5.01
CA ARG A 340 31.03 6.06 -5.26
C ARG A 340 31.74 7.41 -5.23
N LEU A 341 31.16 8.44 -5.84
CA LEU A 341 31.73 9.79 -5.83
C LEU A 341 31.82 10.40 -4.41
N ASP A 342 30.92 10.01 -3.50
CA ASP A 342 31.00 10.38 -2.08
C ASP A 342 31.96 9.48 -1.27
N GLU A 343 32.23 8.24 -1.71
CA GLU A 343 33.25 7.33 -1.13
C GLU A 343 34.68 7.74 -1.54
N ASP A 344 34.84 8.27 -2.76
CA ASP A 344 36.12 8.80 -3.30
C ASP A 344 36.48 10.20 -2.79
N ARG A 345 35.62 10.86 -1.99
CA ARG A 345 35.96 12.13 -1.34
C ARG A 345 36.96 11.91 -0.19
N PRO A 346 38.18 12.47 -0.23
CA PRO A 346 39.09 12.37 0.91
C PRO A 346 38.48 13.07 2.12
N THR A 347 38.46 12.38 3.26
CA THR A 347 38.03 12.92 4.55
C THR A 347 39.02 13.99 5.03
N SER A 348 38.78 15.24 4.62
CA SER A 348 39.57 16.40 5.03
C SER A 348 39.52 16.57 6.55
N SER A 349 40.60 16.18 7.23
CA SER A 349 40.70 16.19 8.68
C SER A 349 40.73 17.62 9.22
N SER A 350 39.60 18.12 9.72
CA SER A 350 39.56 19.37 10.47
C SER A 350 39.98 19.17 11.93
N SER A 351 41.23 18.74 12.16
CA SER A 351 41.87 18.76 13.47
C SER A 351 42.27 20.21 13.84
N GLY A 352 41.26 21.03 14.10
CA GLY A 352 41.41 22.43 14.54
C GLY A 352 41.55 22.52 16.06
N THR A 353 42.73 22.17 16.58
CA THR A 353 43.04 22.32 18.01
C THR A 353 43.45 23.76 18.28
N GLU A 354 42.63 24.55 18.99
CA GLU A 354 43.14 25.77 19.61
C GLU A 354 42.49 26.10 20.97
N HIS A 355 43.37 26.49 21.89
CA HIS A 355 43.24 26.92 23.28
C HIS A 355 41.88 26.89 24.00
N ARG A 356 41.78 25.91 24.90
CA ARG A 356 41.30 26.13 26.28
C ARG A 356 42.11 27.26 26.94
N ALA A 357 41.42 28.24 27.52
CA ALA A 357 41.98 29.22 28.44
C ALA A 357 41.17 29.21 29.74
N ASP A 358 41.75 28.69 30.83
CA ASP A 358 41.20 28.88 32.17
C ASP A 358 41.52 30.31 32.65
N ILE A 359 40.50 31.11 32.93
CA ILE A 359 40.60 32.25 33.84
C ILE A 359 39.48 32.14 34.87
N THR A 360 39.83 31.60 36.03
CA THR A 360 39.03 31.71 37.24
C THR A 360 39.25 33.08 37.87
N THR A 361 38.18 33.83 38.12
CA THR A 361 38.22 34.95 39.08
C THR A 361 36.86 35.11 39.73
N ASP A 362 36.74 34.64 40.97
CA ASP A 362 35.65 35.03 41.85
C ASP A 362 35.74 36.53 42.14
N GLN A 363 34.63 37.27 41.99
CA GLN A 363 34.25 38.24 43.03
C GLN A 363 32.76 38.65 43.01
N HIS A 364 32.11 38.33 44.14
CA HIS A 364 31.12 39.15 44.84
C HIS A 364 29.87 39.75 44.15
N ARG A 365 28.73 39.14 44.51
CA ARG A 365 27.76 39.71 45.49
C ARG A 365 26.65 40.66 45.01
N SER A 366 25.52 40.03 44.69
CA SER A 366 24.18 40.28 45.30
C SER A 366 23.27 41.39 44.76
N SER A 367 21.97 41.15 44.99
CA SER A 367 20.83 42.10 44.98
C SER A 367 20.47 42.71 43.62
N ARG A 368 19.38 42.31 42.94
CA ARG A 368 17.95 42.35 43.33
C ARG A 368 17.49 43.76 43.76
N LEU A 369 16.86 44.51 42.84
CA LEU A 369 15.63 45.28 43.08
C LEU A 369 15.00 45.81 41.76
N ARG A 370 13.69 46.01 41.81
CA ARG A 370 12.73 46.65 40.88
C ARG A 370 11.81 47.50 41.81
N PRO A 371 10.88 48.36 41.33
CA PRO A 371 10.68 48.99 40.01
C PRO A 371 10.43 50.53 40.14
N THR A 372 9.97 51.20 39.05
CA THR A 372 9.12 52.44 39.05
C THR A 372 9.70 53.75 39.67
N ASP A 373 9.28 54.97 39.32
CA ASP A 373 8.31 55.48 38.32
C ASP A 373 8.63 56.94 37.91
N GLN A 374 7.74 57.56 37.10
CA GLN A 374 7.61 59.00 36.74
C GLN A 374 8.53 59.57 35.63
N GLN A 375 8.19 60.62 34.84
CA GLN A 375 6.94 61.09 34.17
C GLN A 375 7.10 62.58 33.76
N SER A 376 7.07 62.93 32.46
CA SER A 376 6.52 64.21 31.94
C SER A 376 6.49 64.35 30.40
N ASN A 377 5.29 64.40 29.83
CA ASN A 377 4.75 65.22 28.73
C ASN A 377 5.53 65.55 27.42
N ARG A 378 4.99 64.98 26.32
CA ARG A 378 4.50 65.56 25.02
C ARG A 378 4.63 67.09 24.76
N PRO A 379 4.72 67.54 23.48
CA PRO A 379 3.61 67.51 22.48
C PRO A 379 3.85 66.53 21.30
N GLU A 380 2.87 65.85 20.66
CA GLU A 380 1.66 66.24 19.88
C GLU A 380 1.90 66.49 18.37
N ASP A 381 1.69 65.44 17.56
CA ASP A 381 0.70 65.26 16.45
C ASP A 381 0.15 66.51 15.71
N PRO A 382 -0.26 66.45 14.40
CA PRO A 382 -1.13 65.34 13.88
C PRO A 382 -1.18 65.01 12.34
N ASN A 383 -1.82 63.86 11.99
CA ASN A 383 -2.79 63.63 10.86
C ASN A 383 -2.35 63.78 9.35
N ILE A 384 -3.10 63.45 8.26
CA ILE A 384 -4.26 62.57 7.80
C ILE A 384 -4.27 62.60 6.23
N ASP A 385 -4.85 61.73 5.38
CA ASP A 385 -5.65 60.48 5.46
C ASP A 385 -4.99 59.37 4.60
N ASN A 386 -5.51 58.15 4.72
CA ASN A 386 -5.53 57.08 3.73
C ASN A 386 -6.10 57.53 2.36
N ARG A 387 -5.95 56.71 1.30
CA ARG A 387 -7.08 56.02 0.59
C ARG A 387 -6.66 55.18 -0.64
N PRO A 388 -7.51 54.26 -1.15
CA PRO A 388 -7.12 53.20 -2.09
C PRO A 388 -7.61 53.37 -3.56
N MET A 389 -7.19 52.40 -4.40
CA MET A 389 -7.69 52.01 -5.74
C MET A 389 -9.21 52.25 -5.98
N PRO A 390 -9.65 52.66 -7.19
CA PRO A 390 -9.95 51.68 -8.26
C PRO A 390 -9.83 52.18 -9.74
N GLY A 391 -9.92 51.28 -10.74
CA GLY A 391 -10.22 51.67 -12.14
C GLY A 391 -10.06 50.60 -13.22
N LYS A 392 -11.08 50.41 -14.09
CA LYS A 392 -11.07 49.50 -15.27
C LYS A 392 -10.89 50.29 -16.60
N ARG A 393 -10.14 49.73 -17.56
CA ARG A 393 -10.32 49.77 -19.04
C ARG A 393 -9.28 48.79 -19.66
N ALA A 394 -9.51 47.96 -20.69
CA ALA A 394 -10.41 47.93 -21.85
C ALA A 394 -9.83 48.64 -23.11
N SER A 395 -9.21 47.85 -23.97
CA SER A 395 -8.79 48.16 -25.34
C SER A 395 -8.79 46.86 -26.18
N SER A 396 -8.41 46.93 -27.46
CA SER A 396 -9.33 46.39 -28.48
C SER A 396 -8.74 46.34 -29.91
N LEU A 397 -8.81 45.16 -30.53
CA LEU A 397 -8.62 44.91 -31.99
C LEU A 397 -7.23 45.26 -32.59
N PRO A 398 -6.91 44.86 -33.85
CA PRO A 398 -7.73 44.14 -34.84
C PRO A 398 -7.15 42.81 -35.40
N ASN A 399 -7.98 42.20 -36.26
CA ASN A 399 -7.77 40.98 -37.04
C ASN A 399 -6.47 40.91 -37.87
N LEU A 400 -6.08 39.68 -38.22
CA LEU A 400 -5.42 39.42 -39.51
C LEU A 400 -5.90 38.08 -40.10
N THR A 401 -6.82 38.15 -41.06
CA THR A 401 -7.26 37.00 -41.87
C THR A 401 -6.30 36.78 -43.04
N ARG A 402 -5.98 35.52 -43.34
CA ARG A 402 -5.53 35.15 -44.69
C ARG A 402 -5.95 33.73 -45.05
N THR A 403 -6.85 33.63 -46.01
CA THR A 403 -7.16 32.39 -46.73
C THR A 403 -6.09 32.11 -47.78
N ASN A 404 -5.76 30.83 -47.96
CA ASN A 404 -5.75 30.12 -49.24
C ASN A 404 -5.81 28.62 -48.94
#